data_AF-A0A9N9AHI2-F1
#
_entry.id   AF-A0A9N9AHI2-F1
#
_cell.length_a   1.000
_cell.length_b   1.000
_cell.length_c   1.000
_cell.angle_alpha   90.00
_cell.angle_beta   90.00
_cell.angle_gamma   90.00
#
_symmetry.space_group_name_H-M   'P 1'
#
loop_
_entity.id
_entity.type
_entity.pdbx_description
1 polymer ?
#
loop_
_entity_poly.entity_id
_entity_poly.type
_entity_poly.pdbx_seq_one_letter_code
_entity_poly.pdbx_strand_id
1 'polypeptide(L)'
;MTTKNLDALQKDPSAGYLSSDSSSKERDNKDDKDSSKIISHKLRPVDVQRHQLDRLLSRIDKPVTIPEIQDKPKLKPPKDIVRNVQGSSAGAGSGEFHVYRAHRRREYTRQKIIDEEARNMKIRMSRIEASMMKQMNVGLEELFLSAWCLFTCDLNYSSFGLNIPIG
;
A
#
# COMPACT_ATOMS: atom_id res chain seq x y z
N MET A 1 27.19 22.12 -31.91
CA MET A 1 26.03 22.64 -31.16
C MET A 1 25.47 21.49 -30.35
N THR A 2 25.39 21.70 -29.03
CA THR A 2 25.28 20.66 -28.01
C THR A 2 23.96 19.91 -28.06
N THR A 3 24.02 18.58 -28.00
CA THR A 3 22.88 17.70 -27.73
C THR A 3 22.45 17.94 -26.28
N LYS A 4 21.32 18.63 -26.09
CA LYS A 4 20.72 18.71 -24.76
C LYS A 4 20.08 17.37 -24.46
N ASN A 5 20.69 16.65 -23.52
CA ASN A 5 20.21 15.42 -22.91
C ASN A 5 18.72 15.49 -22.59
N LEU A 6 17.98 14.47 -23.01
CA LEU A 6 16.53 14.33 -22.82
C LEU A 6 16.16 13.51 -21.56
N ASP A 7 17.13 13.18 -20.71
CA ASP A 7 16.94 12.19 -19.63
C ASP A 7 16.79 12.77 -18.21
N ALA A 8 16.46 14.07 -18.07
CA ALA A 8 16.34 14.71 -16.75
C ALA A 8 14.89 14.97 -16.31
N LEU A 9 13.97 14.03 -16.55
CA LEU A 9 12.58 14.09 -16.06
C LEU A 9 12.26 12.91 -15.14
N GLN A 10 13.12 12.73 -14.13
CA GLN A 10 12.80 11.95 -12.95
C GLN A 10 12.56 12.92 -11.79
N LYS A 11 11.37 13.54 -11.79
CA LYS A 11 10.81 14.17 -10.60
C LYS A 11 9.82 13.18 -10.02
N ASP A 12 10.21 12.53 -8.93
CA ASP A 12 9.33 11.67 -8.14
C ASP A 12 8.09 12.48 -7.69
N PRO A 13 6.86 12.09 -8.06
CA PRO A 13 5.66 12.74 -7.55
C PRO A 13 5.28 12.14 -6.19
N SER A 14 6.19 12.20 -5.22
CA SER A 14 5.96 11.81 -3.82
C SER A 14 6.11 12.99 -2.84
N ALA A 15 5.75 14.20 -3.29
CA ALA A 15 5.48 15.31 -2.40
C ALA A 15 3.99 15.64 -2.49
N GLY A 16 3.20 14.92 -1.69
CA GLY A 16 1.82 15.30 -1.39
C GLY A 16 1.83 16.64 -0.67
N TYR A 17 1.36 17.67 -1.35
CA TYR A 17 1.08 18.98 -0.74
C TYR A 17 -0.16 18.81 0.15
N LEU A 18 0.05 18.55 1.45
CA LEU A 18 -1.02 18.68 2.44
C LEU A 18 -1.34 20.16 2.59
N SER A 19 -2.46 20.58 2.01
CA SER A 19 -3.07 21.89 2.30
C SER A 19 -3.70 21.80 3.68
N SER A 20 -3.05 22.40 4.67
CA SER A 20 -3.58 22.54 6.03
C SER A 20 -4.44 23.79 6.12
N ASP A 21 -5.72 23.67 5.75
CA ASP A 21 -6.73 24.67 6.08
C ASP A 21 -7.29 24.36 7.47
N SER A 22 -6.64 24.94 8.48
CA SER A 22 -7.10 24.98 9.86
C SER A 22 -8.13 26.10 10.02
N SER A 23 -9.40 25.73 10.05
CA SER A 23 -10.49 26.54 10.60
C SER A 23 -11.21 25.72 11.66
N SER A 24 -10.69 25.76 12.89
CA SER A 24 -11.28 25.20 14.08
C SER A 24 -12.59 25.92 14.43
N LYS A 25 -13.68 25.15 14.55
CA LYS A 25 -14.80 25.48 15.44
C LYS A 25 -14.83 24.42 16.53
N GLU A 26 -14.27 24.80 17.67
CA GLU A 26 -14.35 24.07 18.92
C GLU A 26 -15.80 23.94 19.37
N ARG A 27 -16.19 22.74 19.81
CA ARG A 27 -17.24 22.57 20.79
C ARG A 27 -16.81 21.51 21.79
N ASP A 28 -16.70 21.99 23.02
CA ASP A 28 -16.35 21.28 24.25
C ASP A 28 -17.26 20.09 24.51
N ASN A 29 -16.68 19.01 25.04
CA ASN A 29 -17.33 18.16 26.03
C ASN A 29 -16.28 17.77 27.08
N LYS A 30 -16.38 18.40 28.25
CA LYS A 30 -15.74 17.97 29.50
C LYS A 30 -16.58 16.83 30.06
N ASP A 31 -15.96 15.67 30.27
CA ASP A 31 -16.38 14.67 31.27
C ASP A 31 -15.17 13.82 31.68
N ASP A 32 -14.61 14.24 32.81
CA ASP A 32 -14.04 13.49 33.93
C ASP A 32 -13.01 12.35 33.79
N LYS A 33 -11.97 12.56 34.60
CA LYS A 33 -11.12 11.61 35.36
C LYS A 33 -9.97 10.90 34.64
N ASP A 34 -8.82 11.55 34.81
CA ASP A 34 -7.53 10.96 35.22
C ASP A 34 -7.06 9.72 34.45
N SER A 35 -6.84 9.87 33.15
CA SER A 35 -5.88 9.01 32.46
C SER A 35 -4.52 9.69 32.54
N SER A 36 -3.73 9.28 33.54
CA SER A 36 -2.33 9.66 33.71
C SER A 36 -1.63 9.83 32.36
N LYS A 37 -1.21 11.06 32.08
CA LYS A 37 -0.43 11.45 30.91
C LYS A 37 0.83 10.58 30.89
N ILE A 38 0.88 9.57 30.00
CA ILE A 38 2.00 8.63 29.93
C ILE A 38 3.26 9.44 29.62
N ILE A 39 4.15 9.53 30.60
CA ILE A 39 5.50 10.04 30.39
C ILE A 39 6.18 9.00 29.50
N SER A 40 6.37 9.36 28.24
CA SER A 40 6.91 8.53 27.17
C SER A 40 8.37 8.15 27.44
N HIS A 41 8.59 7.18 28.30
CA HIS A 41 9.87 6.51 28.44
C HIS A 41 9.78 5.14 27.76
N LYS A 42 10.21 5.08 26.49
CA LYS A 42 10.53 3.87 25.69
C LYS A 42 9.76 2.60 26.13
N LEU A 43 8.44 2.63 25.99
CA LEU A 43 7.61 1.46 26.24
C LEU A 43 7.93 0.39 25.19
N ARG A 44 8.07 -0.87 25.62
CA ARG A 44 8.24 -1.99 24.67
C ARG A 44 6.91 -2.19 23.93
N PRO A 45 6.91 -2.81 22.74
CA PRO A 45 5.67 -3.11 22.01
C PRO A 45 4.62 -3.84 22.86
N VAL A 46 5.07 -4.72 23.77
CA VAL A 46 4.21 -5.44 24.72
C VAL A 46 3.53 -4.50 25.72
N ASP A 47 4.24 -3.48 26.19
CA ASP A 47 3.72 -2.55 27.19
C ASP A 47 2.68 -1.60 26.55
N VAL A 48 2.86 -1.25 25.26
CA VAL A 48 1.83 -0.52 24.47
C VAL A 48 0.55 -1.36 24.31
N GLN A 49 0.68 -2.65 24.01
CA GLN A 49 -0.46 -3.56 23.90
C GLN A 49 -1.20 -3.71 25.23
N ARG A 50 -0.47 -3.86 26.35
CA ARG A 50 -1.06 -3.90 27.70
C ARG A 50 -1.92 -2.67 27.99
N HIS A 51 -1.40 -1.47 27.73
CA HIS A 51 -2.18 -0.23 27.93
C HIS A 51 -3.42 -0.14 27.04
N GLN A 52 -3.35 -0.65 25.80
CA GLN A 52 -4.52 -0.73 24.93
C GLN A 52 -5.58 -1.68 25.48
N LEU A 53 -5.15 -2.84 26.03
CA LEU A 53 -6.05 -3.78 26.69
C LEU A 53 -6.68 -3.18 27.94
N ASP A 54 -5.89 -2.54 28.83
CA ASP A 54 -6.41 -1.90 30.04
C ASP A 54 -7.47 -0.84 29.71
N ARG A 55 -7.26 -0.07 28.64
CA ARG A 55 -8.23 0.91 28.14
C ARG A 55 -9.52 0.23 27.66
N LEU A 56 -9.43 -0.86 26.91
CA LEU A 56 -10.61 -1.59 26.41
C LEU A 56 -11.38 -2.27 27.55
N LEU A 57 -10.67 -2.85 28.53
CA LEU A 57 -11.26 -3.55 29.68
C LEU A 57 -11.89 -2.60 30.70
N SER A 58 -11.53 -1.31 30.69
CA SER A 58 -12.14 -0.31 31.58
C SER A 58 -13.65 -0.10 31.35
N ARG A 59 -14.17 -0.41 30.15
CA ARG A 59 -15.58 -0.24 29.77
C ARG A 59 -16.06 -1.39 28.87
N ILE A 60 -16.31 -2.54 29.49
CA ILE A 60 -16.71 -3.78 28.80
C ILE A 60 -18.09 -3.64 28.13
N ASP A 61 -18.99 -2.83 28.69
CA ASP A 61 -20.36 -2.66 28.18
C ASP A 61 -20.44 -1.86 26.86
N LYS A 62 -19.38 -1.14 26.49
CA LYS A 62 -19.37 -0.31 25.28
C LYS A 62 -18.89 -1.14 24.08
N PRO A 63 -19.70 -1.31 23.02
CA PRO A 63 -19.25 -2.02 21.83
C PRO A 63 -18.08 -1.27 21.17
N VAL A 64 -17.02 -2.01 20.83
CA VAL A 64 -15.84 -1.48 20.15
C VAL A 64 -16.17 -1.27 18.67
N THR A 65 -16.07 -0.04 18.19
CA THR A 65 -16.23 0.27 16.76
C THR A 65 -14.94 -0.09 16.02
N ILE A 66 -14.95 -1.21 15.30
CA ILE A 66 -13.88 -1.55 14.36
C ILE A 66 -14.08 -0.66 13.12
N PRO A 67 -13.07 0.12 12.70
CA PRO A 67 -13.20 0.91 11.48
C PRO A 67 -13.32 -0.04 10.29
N GLU A 68 -14.34 0.17 9.46
CA GLU A 68 -14.42 -0.49 8.17
C GLU A 68 -13.26 -0.04 7.28
N ILE A 69 -12.78 -0.96 6.44
CA ILE A 69 -11.71 -0.68 5.47
C ILE A 69 -12.19 0.47 4.60
N GLN A 70 -11.48 1.59 4.66
CA GLN A 70 -11.85 2.76 3.88
C GLN A 70 -11.72 2.44 2.40
N ASP A 71 -12.80 2.71 1.67
CA ASP A 71 -12.80 2.64 0.22
C ASP A 71 -11.77 3.61 -0.35
N LYS A 72 -11.12 3.21 -1.44
CA LYS A 72 -10.24 4.10 -2.19
C LYS A 72 -11.04 5.33 -2.65
N PRO A 73 -10.43 6.53 -2.72
CA PRO A 73 -11.13 7.74 -3.14
C PRO A 73 -11.63 7.59 -4.59
N LYS A 74 -12.93 7.31 -4.74
CA LYS A 74 -13.60 7.19 -6.04
C LYS A 74 -14.05 8.56 -6.51
N LEU A 75 -13.84 8.87 -7.78
CA LEU A 75 -14.44 10.05 -8.39
C LEU A 75 -15.95 9.87 -8.51
N LYS A 76 -16.68 10.98 -8.35
CA LYS A 76 -18.12 10.98 -8.63
C LYS A 76 -18.34 10.64 -10.10
N PRO A 77 -19.28 9.74 -10.43
CA PRO A 77 -19.58 9.42 -11.81
C PRO A 77 -20.06 10.68 -12.56
N PRO A 78 -19.79 10.78 -13.87
CA PRO A 78 -20.35 11.85 -14.68
C PRO A 78 -21.88 11.78 -14.64
N LYS A 79 -22.53 12.93 -14.81
CA LYS A 79 -24.00 13.03 -14.83
C LYS A 79 -24.51 12.58 -16.20
N ASP A 80 -25.50 11.70 -16.24
CA ASP A 80 -26.10 11.19 -17.49
C ASP A 80 -26.69 12.29 -18.39
N ILE A 81 -27.47 13.20 -17.80
CA ILE A 81 -28.14 14.26 -18.56
C ILE A 81 -27.69 15.63 -18.05
N VAL A 82 -27.00 16.36 -18.92
CA VAL A 82 -26.71 17.78 -18.75
C VAL A 82 -27.88 18.57 -19.32
N ARG A 83 -28.60 19.29 -18.46
CA ARG A 83 -29.80 20.05 -18.86
C ARG A 83 -29.50 21.42 -19.48
N ASN A 84 -28.24 21.85 -19.40
CA ASN A 84 -27.82 23.22 -19.71
C ASN A 84 -26.88 23.27 -20.93
N VAL A 85 -27.14 22.43 -21.93
CA VAL A 85 -26.35 22.40 -23.16
C VAL A 85 -26.82 23.52 -24.08
N GLN A 86 -25.98 24.53 -24.26
CA GLN A 86 -26.21 25.60 -25.24
C GLN A 86 -26.06 25.02 -26.65
N GLY A 87 -26.82 25.55 -27.63
CA GLY A 87 -26.76 25.06 -29.02
C GLY A 87 -25.35 25.09 -29.61
N SER A 88 -25.03 24.14 -30.50
CA SER A 88 -23.67 23.92 -31.02
C SER A 88 -23.06 25.11 -31.75
N SER A 89 -23.88 26.02 -32.27
CA SER A 89 -23.44 27.24 -32.98
C SER A 89 -23.54 28.50 -32.13
N ALA A 90 -24.00 28.40 -30.87
CA ALA A 90 -24.13 29.56 -30.00
C ALA A 90 -22.74 29.95 -29.43
N GLY A 91 -22.46 31.25 -29.36
CA GLY A 91 -21.16 31.78 -28.97
C GLY A 91 -20.74 31.46 -27.53
N ALA A 92 -19.46 31.62 -27.22
CA ALA A 92 -18.92 31.36 -25.88
C ALA A 92 -19.52 32.32 -24.84
N GLY A 93 -20.27 31.78 -23.88
CA GLY A 93 -20.78 32.52 -22.73
C GLY A 93 -19.69 32.82 -21.70
N SER A 94 -19.89 33.83 -20.85
CA SER A 94 -18.93 34.23 -19.80
C SER A 94 -18.66 33.14 -18.76
N GLY A 95 -19.59 32.20 -18.57
CA GLY A 95 -19.46 31.07 -17.65
C GLY A 95 -18.72 29.86 -18.22
N GLU A 96 -18.54 29.77 -19.54
CA GLU A 96 -18.02 28.58 -20.21
C GLU A 96 -16.55 28.29 -19.81
N PHE A 97 -15.78 29.35 -19.54
CA PHE A 97 -14.41 29.22 -19.02
C PHE A 97 -14.37 28.46 -17.68
N HIS A 98 -15.29 28.74 -16.76
CA HIS A 98 -15.33 28.06 -15.47
C HIS A 98 -15.82 26.62 -15.59
N VAL A 99 -16.72 26.34 -16.54
CA VAL A 99 -17.16 24.98 -16.88
C VAL A 99 -15.97 24.16 -17.38
N TYR A 100 -15.24 24.66 -18.38
CA TYR A 100 -14.01 24.02 -18.87
C TYR A 100 -12.97 23.81 -17.76
N ARG A 101 -12.71 24.83 -16.94
CA ARG A 101 -11.76 24.72 -15.81
C ARG A 101 -12.16 23.59 -14.85
N ALA A 102 -13.44 23.47 -14.52
CA ALA A 102 -13.95 22.42 -13.66
C ALA A 102 -13.84 21.04 -14.32
N HIS A 103 -14.21 20.91 -15.59
CA HIS A 103 -14.12 19.66 -16.35
C HIS A 103 -12.69 19.18 -16.48
N ARG A 104 -11.76 20.08 -16.83
CA ARG A 104 -10.33 19.78 -16.94
C ARG A 104 -9.74 19.25 -15.63
N ARG A 105 -10.09 19.83 -14.49
CA ARG A 105 -9.65 19.32 -13.18
C ARG A 105 -10.20 17.94 -12.87
N ARG A 106 -11.50 17.72 -13.08
CA ARG A 106 -12.12 16.40 -12.88
C ARG A 106 -11.45 15.34 -13.74
N GLU A 107 -11.17 15.69 -14.99
CA GLU A 107 -10.56 14.79 -15.96
C GLU A 107 -9.10 14.47 -15.62
N TYR A 108 -8.31 15.45 -15.18
CA TYR A 108 -6.95 15.21 -14.70
C TYR A 108 -6.92 14.35 -13.44
N THR A 109 -7.83 14.57 -12.49
CA THR A 109 -7.95 13.68 -11.33
C THR A 109 -8.33 12.26 -11.76
N ARG A 110 -9.21 12.12 -12.77
CA ARG A 110 -9.63 10.81 -13.31
C ARG A 110 -8.48 10.06 -13.93
N GLN A 111 -7.74 10.71 -14.81
CA GLN A 111 -6.56 10.13 -15.45
C GLN A 111 -5.51 9.75 -14.41
N LYS A 112 -5.23 10.63 -13.44
CA LYS A 112 -4.27 10.34 -12.36
C LYS A 112 -4.61 9.08 -11.56
N ILE A 113 -5.88 8.89 -11.19
CA ILE A 113 -6.32 7.71 -10.43
C ILE A 113 -6.16 6.45 -11.28
N ILE A 114 -6.55 6.48 -12.55
CA ILE A 114 -6.43 5.33 -13.45
C ILE A 114 -4.96 4.94 -13.63
N ASP A 115 -4.08 5.91 -13.87
CA ASP A 115 -2.65 5.66 -14.04
C ASP A 115 -2.01 5.11 -12.76
N GLU A 116 -2.45 5.57 -11.59
CA GLU A 116 -1.99 5.10 -10.29
C GLU A 116 -2.48 3.68 -9.99
N GLU A 117 -3.74 3.37 -10.28
CA GLU A 117 -4.29 2.03 -10.14
C GLU A 117 -3.61 1.04 -11.08
N ALA A 118 -3.36 1.41 -12.33
CA ALA A 118 -2.63 0.60 -13.29
C ALA A 118 -1.18 0.31 -12.82
N ARG A 119 -0.47 1.34 -12.33
CA ARG A 119 0.88 1.18 -11.76
C ARG A 119 0.86 0.26 -10.54
N ASN A 120 -0.05 0.51 -9.59
CA ASN A 120 -0.14 -0.27 -8.36
C ASN A 120 -0.52 -1.74 -8.64
N MET A 121 -1.40 -1.97 -9.61
CA MET A 121 -1.77 -3.31 -10.05
C MET A 121 -0.57 -4.03 -10.66
N LYS A 122 0.19 -3.37 -11.55
CA LYS A 122 1.40 -3.95 -12.16
C LYS A 122 2.45 -4.29 -11.10
N ILE A 123 2.72 -3.39 -10.16
CA ILE A 123 3.67 -3.60 -9.05
C ILE A 123 3.21 -4.75 -8.16
N ARG A 124 1.91 -4.83 -7.86
CA ARG A 124 1.35 -5.91 -7.05
C ARG A 124 1.47 -7.26 -7.77
N MET A 125 1.16 -7.30 -9.07
CA MET A 125 1.28 -8.49 -9.89
C MET A 125 2.73 -8.98 -9.93
N SER A 126 3.68 -8.08 -10.24
CA SER A 126 5.10 -8.44 -10.29
C SER A 126 5.63 -8.92 -8.93
N ARG A 127 5.13 -8.35 -7.82
CA ARG A 127 5.49 -8.80 -6.46
C ARG A 127 4.96 -10.20 -6.17
N ILE A 128 3.73 -10.50 -6.60
CA ILE A 128 3.12 -11.82 -6.45
C ILE A 128 3.90 -12.83 -7.30
N GLU A 129 4.14 -12.53 -8.57
CA GLU A 129 4.92 -13.36 -9.48
C GLU A 129 6.33 -13.65 -8.92
N ALA A 130 7.03 -12.61 -8.46
CA ALA A 130 8.34 -12.77 -7.83
C ALA A 130 8.28 -13.61 -6.54
N SER A 131 7.24 -13.44 -5.72
CA SER A 131 7.06 -14.26 -4.51
C SER A 131 6.80 -15.74 -4.85
N MET A 132 6.05 -16.01 -5.92
CA MET A 132 5.75 -17.35 -6.39
C MET A 132 7.00 -18.03 -6.95
N MET A 133 7.78 -17.32 -7.77
CA MET A 133 9.06 -17.82 -8.29
C MET A 133 10.04 -18.13 -7.16
N LYS A 134 10.09 -17.28 -6.12
CA LYS A 134 10.93 -17.51 -4.95
C LYS A 134 10.52 -18.77 -4.17
N GLN A 135 9.20 -19.02 -4.02
CA GLN A 135 8.71 -20.23 -3.36
C GLN A 135 9.03 -21.51 -4.14
N MET A 136 9.00 -21.48 -5.47
CA MET A 136 9.38 -22.65 -6.27
C MET A 136 10.87 -22.97 -6.18
N ASN A 137 11.73 -21.93 -6.09
CA ASN A 137 13.17 -22.12 -6.03
C ASN A 137 13.64 -22.73 -4.70
N VAL A 138 12.98 -22.42 -3.58
CA VAL A 138 13.31 -23.06 -2.28
C VAL A 138 12.97 -24.55 -2.25
N GLY A 139 12.05 -25.02 -3.09
CA GLY A 139 11.73 -26.46 -3.21
C GLY A 139 12.71 -27.23 -4.11
N LEU A 140 13.41 -26.55 -5.02
CA LEU A 140 14.39 -27.17 -5.93
C LEU A 140 15.75 -27.40 -5.25
N GLU A 141 16.18 -26.49 -4.37
CA GLU A 141 17.46 -26.61 -3.65
C GLU A 141 17.48 -27.84 -2.70
N GLU A 142 16.36 -28.17 -2.05
CA GLU A 142 16.22 -29.36 -1.18
C GLU A 142 16.28 -30.68 -1.98
N LEU A 143 15.72 -30.69 -3.19
CA LEU A 143 15.81 -31.83 -4.10
C LEU A 143 17.21 -31.95 -4.73
N PHE A 144 17.87 -30.83 -5.01
CA PHE A 144 19.24 -30.82 -5.50
C PHE A 144 20.25 -31.27 -4.45
N LEU A 145 20.10 -30.87 -3.18
CA LEU A 145 21.02 -31.30 -2.11
C LEU A 145 20.87 -32.79 -1.79
N SER A 146 19.63 -33.31 -1.78
CA SER A 146 19.39 -34.75 -1.58
C SER A 146 19.87 -35.59 -2.76
N ALA A 147 19.63 -35.16 -4.00
CA ALA A 147 20.13 -35.84 -5.20
C ALA A 147 21.67 -35.76 -5.33
N TRP A 148 22.27 -34.62 -4.99
CA TRP A 148 23.73 -34.47 -4.92
C TRP A 148 24.34 -35.34 -3.81
N CYS A 149 23.69 -35.46 -2.66
CA CYS A 149 24.14 -36.36 -1.58
C CYS A 149 24.05 -37.84 -1.98
N LEU A 150 23.00 -38.24 -2.71
CA LEU A 150 22.89 -39.61 -3.23
C LEU A 150 23.95 -39.87 -4.31
N PHE A 151 24.18 -38.90 -5.20
CA PHE A 151 25.19 -39.01 -6.26
C PHE A 151 26.63 -39.07 -5.72
N THR A 152 26.96 -38.36 -4.64
CA THR A 152 28.28 -38.46 -3.99
C THR A 152 28.43 -39.69 -3.10
N CYS A 153 27.34 -40.24 -2.55
CA CYS A 153 27.37 -41.50 -1.80
C CYS A 153 27.67 -42.72 -2.69
N ASP A 154 27.16 -42.76 -3.93
CA ASP A 154 27.43 -43.89 -4.85
C ASP A 154 28.87 -43.94 -5.37
N LEU A 155 29.57 -42.80 -5.48
CA LEU A 155 30.98 -42.76 -5.91
C LEU A 155 31.99 -43.16 -4.82
N ASN A 156 31.60 -43.21 -3.54
CA ASN A 156 32.50 -43.53 -2.43
C ASN A 156 32.22 -44.90 -1.78
N TYR A 157 31.16 -45.61 -2.19
CA TYR A 157 30.82 -46.93 -1.66
C TYR A 157 31.60 -48.09 -2.30
N SER A 158 32.40 -47.85 -3.35
CA SER A 158 33.18 -48.90 -4.04
C SER A 158 34.62 -49.07 -3.54
N SER A 159 35.09 -48.33 -2.52
CA SER A 159 36.50 -48.39 -2.07
C SER A 159 36.74 -48.78 -0.61
N PHE A 160 35.71 -49.08 0.19
CA PHE A 160 35.90 -49.62 1.54
C PHE A 160 35.34 -51.04 1.66
N GLY A 161 36.08 -51.99 1.07
CA GLY A 161 36.03 -53.38 1.47
C GLY A 161 36.54 -53.53 2.90
N LEU A 162 35.63 -53.50 3.87
CA LEU A 162 35.94 -53.77 5.27
C LEU A 162 36.12 -55.28 5.47
N ASN A 163 37.38 -55.67 5.64
CA ASN A 163 37.83 -56.95 6.13
C ASN A 163 37.56 -57.01 7.65
N ILE A 164 36.65 -57.88 8.07
CA ILE A 164 36.33 -58.14 9.49
C ILE A 164 37.13 -59.39 9.91
N PRO A 165 38.12 -59.31 10.80
CA PRO A 165 38.70 -60.50 11.42
C PRO A 165 37.79 -60.99 12.55
N ILE A 166 37.41 -62.26 12.44
CA ILE A 166 36.73 -63.04 13.47
C ILE A 166 37.82 -63.51 14.45
N GLY A 167 37.66 -63.20 15.73
CA GLY A 167 38.50 -63.65 16.83
C GLY A 167 37.76 -63.52 18.14
#